data_AF-A0A519YH69-F1
#
_entry.id   AF-A0A519YH69-F1
#
_cell.length_a   1.000
_cell.length_b   1.000
_cell.length_c   1.000
_cell.angle_alpha   90.00
_cell.angle_beta   90.00
_cell.angle_gamma   90.00
#
_symmetry.space_group_name_H-M   'P 1'
#
loop_
_entity.id
_entity.type
_entity.pdbx_description
1 polymer ?
#
loop_
_entity_poly.entity_id
_entity_poly.type
_entity_poly.pdbx_seq_one_letter_code
_entity_poly.pdbx_strand_id
1 'polypeptide(L)'
;MTEPPGLIAFNALSDAGAADMLVQCCSSTVWAQRVAAARPFPSAAALYRAADDVLGDLTEPEVDAALAGHPRIGDRADNASSAREQSAVASAGDDVRARLRAGNEEYEQKFGHVYLVCASGRSAQELLDVLHGRLGNDAVTERKILRTELAAINRLRLERLLGEIGDGER
;
A
#
# COMPACT_ATOMS: atom_id res chain seq x y z
N MET A 1 26.83 11.22 1.87
CA MET A 1 25.51 11.38 2.53
C MET A 1 25.37 10.20 3.47
N THR A 2 25.21 10.46 4.77
CA THR A 2 25.01 9.41 5.78
C THR A 2 23.66 8.73 5.55
N GLU A 3 23.63 7.40 5.67
CA GLU A 3 22.40 6.62 5.56
C GLU A 3 21.42 7.03 6.68
N PRO A 4 20.10 7.06 6.41
CA PRO A 4 19.12 7.34 7.46
C PRO A 4 19.27 6.33 8.61
N PRO A 5 19.20 6.74 9.88
CA PRO A 5 19.34 5.82 11.02
C PRO A 5 18.41 4.59 10.92
N GLY A 6 17.15 4.80 10.54
CA GLY A 6 16.21 3.70 10.35
C GLY A 6 16.59 2.72 9.24
N LEU A 7 17.30 3.16 8.19
CA LEU A 7 17.80 2.26 7.16
C LEU A 7 18.95 1.40 7.69
N ILE A 8 19.85 1.99 8.46
CA ILE A 8 20.97 1.27 9.10
C ILE A 8 20.41 0.16 10.00
N ALA A 9 19.47 0.52 10.87
CA ALA A 9 18.79 -0.43 11.75
C ALA A 9 18.04 -1.51 10.96
N PHE A 10 17.28 -1.12 9.92
CA PHE A 10 16.59 -2.08 9.05
C PHE A 10 17.54 -3.06 8.34
N ASN A 11 18.68 -2.59 7.86
CA ASN A 11 19.72 -3.43 7.26
C ASN A 11 20.36 -4.40 8.28
N ALA A 12 20.35 -4.07 9.56
CA ALA A 12 20.93 -4.88 10.63
C ALA A 12 19.96 -5.94 11.21
N LEU A 13 18.67 -5.89 10.88
CA LEU A 13 17.69 -6.89 11.34
C LEU A 13 17.98 -8.28 10.77
N SER A 14 17.57 -9.33 11.51
CA SER A 14 17.50 -10.68 10.94
C SER A 14 16.52 -10.74 9.76
N ASP A 15 16.66 -11.74 8.89
CA ASP A 15 15.74 -11.93 7.75
C ASP A 15 14.29 -12.08 8.20
N ALA A 16 14.06 -12.85 9.27
CA ALA A 16 12.73 -12.98 9.86
C ALA A 16 12.21 -11.63 10.39
N GLY A 17 13.04 -10.89 11.14
CA GLY A 17 12.65 -9.59 11.69
C GLY A 17 12.31 -8.56 10.62
N ALA A 18 13.10 -8.49 9.55
CA ALA A 18 12.81 -7.58 8.44
C ALA A 18 11.56 -7.99 7.65
N ALA A 19 11.38 -9.29 7.40
CA ALA A 19 10.17 -9.79 6.74
C ALA A 19 8.91 -9.48 7.57
N ASP A 20 8.94 -9.67 8.90
CA ASP A 20 7.81 -9.37 9.78
C ASP A 20 7.43 -7.88 9.73
N MET A 21 8.43 -6.99 9.69
CA MET A 21 8.19 -5.54 9.52
C MET A 21 7.63 -5.20 8.14
N LEU A 22 8.13 -5.86 7.08
CA LEU A 22 7.67 -5.64 5.72
C LEU A 22 6.24 -6.14 5.48
N VAL A 23 5.80 -7.20 6.17
CA VAL A 23 4.40 -7.67 6.10
C VAL A 23 3.42 -6.61 6.60
N GLN A 24 3.85 -5.72 7.52
CA GLN A 24 3.03 -4.57 7.94
C GLN A 24 2.90 -3.48 6.86
N CYS A 25 3.82 -3.47 5.89
CA CYS A 25 3.75 -2.58 4.72
C CYS A 25 2.87 -3.19 3.64
N CYS A 26 3.13 -4.46 3.29
CA CYS A 26 2.41 -5.19 2.26
C CYS A 26 2.10 -6.61 2.76
N SER A 27 0.83 -7.01 2.72
CA SER A 27 0.37 -8.29 3.27
C SER A 27 0.87 -9.52 2.50
N SER A 28 1.50 -9.32 1.34
CA SER A 28 2.17 -10.40 0.60
C SER A 28 3.45 -10.81 1.32
N THR A 29 3.41 -11.99 1.93
CA THR A 29 4.58 -12.60 2.59
C THR A 29 5.71 -12.86 1.62
N VAL A 30 5.40 -13.22 0.36
CA VAL A 30 6.40 -13.41 -0.69
C VAL A 30 7.12 -12.11 -1.02
N TRP A 31 6.37 -11.01 -1.17
CA TRP A 31 6.97 -9.69 -1.38
C TRP A 31 7.89 -9.32 -0.21
N ALA A 32 7.40 -9.48 1.03
CA ALA A 32 8.16 -9.14 2.23
C ALA A 32 9.46 -9.95 2.33
N GLN A 33 9.43 -11.25 2.07
CA GLN A 33 10.62 -12.11 2.08
C GLN A 33 11.61 -11.73 0.98
N ARG A 34 11.15 -11.47 -0.25
CA ARG A 34 12.02 -11.11 -1.37
C ARG A 34 12.70 -9.75 -1.14
N VAL A 35 11.98 -8.76 -0.62
CA VAL A 35 12.57 -7.45 -0.27
C VAL A 35 13.54 -7.59 0.91
N ALA A 36 13.20 -8.37 1.95
CA ALA A 36 14.11 -8.62 3.06
C ALA A 36 15.43 -9.28 2.61
N ALA A 37 15.35 -10.25 1.69
CA ALA A 37 16.53 -10.96 1.17
C ALA A 37 17.42 -10.09 0.26
N ALA A 38 16.93 -8.96 -0.24
CA ALA A 38 17.69 -8.03 -1.08
C ALA A 38 18.56 -7.03 -0.28
N ARG A 39 18.51 -7.10 1.06
CA ARG A 39 19.39 -6.32 1.94
C ARG A 39 20.85 -6.79 1.85
N PRO A 40 21.82 -5.93 2.19
CA PRO A 40 21.66 -4.55 2.65
C PRO A 40 21.41 -3.56 1.50
N PHE A 41 20.60 -2.54 1.76
CA PHE A 41 20.36 -1.47 0.80
C PHE A 41 21.27 -0.26 1.06
N PRO A 42 21.94 0.30 0.03
CA PRO A 42 22.86 1.43 0.19
C PRO A 42 22.16 2.80 0.35
N SER A 43 20.83 2.84 0.24
CA SER A 43 20.02 4.05 0.45
C SER A 43 18.54 3.70 0.56
N ALA A 44 17.74 4.58 1.16
CA ALA A 44 16.29 4.40 1.22
C ALA A 44 15.68 4.36 -0.19
N ALA A 45 16.21 5.16 -1.12
CA ALA A 45 15.80 5.10 -2.52
C ALA A 45 16.11 3.75 -3.19
N ALA A 46 17.17 3.06 -2.78
CA ALA A 46 17.47 1.70 -3.26
C ALA A 46 16.49 0.67 -2.70
N LEU A 47 16.12 0.78 -1.42
CA LEU A 47 15.05 -0.04 -0.82
C LEU A 47 13.73 0.16 -1.57
N TYR A 48 13.31 1.41 -1.83
CA TYR A 48 12.04 1.67 -2.51
C TYR A 48 12.02 1.13 -3.93
N ARG A 49 13.12 1.29 -4.69
CA ARG A 49 13.22 0.68 -6.02
C ARG A 49 13.14 -0.83 -5.97
N ALA A 50 13.88 -1.48 -5.05
CA ALA A 50 13.82 -2.93 -4.91
C ALA A 50 12.41 -3.42 -4.52
N ALA A 51 11.71 -2.68 -3.66
CA ALA A 51 10.32 -2.93 -3.32
C ALA A 51 9.37 -2.83 -4.53
N ASP A 52 9.55 -1.82 -5.37
CA ASP A 52 8.78 -1.62 -6.60
C ASP A 52 9.09 -2.72 -7.63
N ASP A 53 10.36 -3.08 -7.81
CA ASP A 53 10.82 -4.14 -8.73
C ASP A 53 10.24 -5.51 -8.31
N VAL A 54 10.35 -5.86 -7.02
CA VAL A 54 9.77 -7.11 -6.49
C VAL A 54 8.25 -7.14 -6.67
N LEU A 55 7.56 -6.01 -6.49
CA LEU A 55 6.12 -5.91 -6.72
C LEU A 55 5.78 -6.10 -8.21
N GLY A 56 6.58 -5.54 -9.11
CA GLY A 56 6.47 -5.74 -10.56
C GLY A 56 6.57 -7.22 -10.96
N ASP A 57 7.48 -7.95 -10.31
CA ASP A 57 7.74 -9.37 -10.57
C ASP A 57 6.76 -10.34 -9.89
N LEU A 58 5.83 -9.85 -9.05
CA LEU A 58 4.82 -10.71 -8.46
C LEU A 58 3.87 -11.25 -9.52
N THR A 59 3.52 -12.52 -9.38
CA THR A 59 2.44 -13.18 -10.11
C THR A 59 1.07 -12.64 -9.67
N GLU A 60 0.04 -12.85 -10.49
CA GLU A 60 -1.31 -12.36 -10.15
C GLU A 60 -1.84 -12.90 -8.80
N PRO A 61 -1.68 -14.19 -8.45
CA PRO A 61 -2.09 -14.67 -7.13
C PRO A 61 -1.32 -14.03 -5.96
N GLU A 62 -0.05 -13.69 -6.16
CA GLU A 62 0.77 -13.00 -5.15
C GLU A 62 0.34 -11.54 -4.97
N VAL A 63 -0.12 -10.88 -6.05
CA VAL A 63 -0.76 -9.56 -5.98
C VAL A 63 -2.11 -9.65 -5.28
N ASP A 64 -2.93 -10.67 -5.57
CA ASP A 64 -4.21 -10.86 -4.88
C ASP A 64 -4.03 -11.09 -3.38
N ALA A 65 -2.98 -11.81 -2.97
CA ALA A 65 -2.59 -11.94 -1.57
C ALA A 65 -2.18 -10.60 -0.94
N ALA A 66 -1.52 -9.71 -1.69
CA ALA A 66 -1.24 -8.35 -1.22
C ALA A 66 -2.54 -7.58 -0.99
N LEU A 67 -3.49 -7.66 -1.93
CA LEU A 67 -4.79 -6.97 -1.87
C LEU A 67 -5.65 -7.42 -0.69
N ALA A 68 -5.56 -8.68 -0.28
CA ALA A 68 -6.37 -9.24 0.81
C ALA A 68 -6.23 -8.50 2.15
N GLY A 69 -5.12 -7.78 2.38
CA GLY A 69 -4.94 -6.95 3.57
C GLY A 69 -5.30 -5.48 3.40
N HIS A 70 -6.03 -5.11 2.34
CA HIS A 70 -6.53 -3.76 2.12
C HIS A 70 -8.05 -3.71 2.36
N PRO A 71 -8.52 -3.00 3.41
CA PRO A 71 -9.94 -2.75 3.55
C PRO A 71 -10.44 -1.81 2.45
N ARG A 72 -11.75 -1.86 2.16
CA ARG A 72 -12.39 -0.94 1.21
C ARG A 72 -12.25 0.51 1.67
N ILE A 73 -12.16 1.42 0.70
CA ILE A 73 -12.22 2.86 0.97
C ILE A 73 -13.59 3.22 1.54
N GLY A 74 -13.61 3.79 2.75
CA GLY A 74 -14.82 4.20 3.45
C GLY A 74 -15.41 3.15 4.42
N ASP A 75 -14.85 1.94 4.44
CA ASP A 75 -15.12 0.98 5.51
C ASP A 75 -14.22 1.24 6.72
N ARG A 76 -14.56 0.61 7.86
CA ARG A 76 -13.77 0.75 9.09
C ARG A 76 -12.37 0.19 8.88
N ALA A 77 -11.35 1.02 9.07
CA ALA A 77 -9.97 0.57 9.07
C ALA A 77 -9.73 -0.50 10.15
N ASP A 78 -9.01 -1.55 9.77
CA ASP A 78 -8.62 -2.67 10.63
C ASP A 78 -7.19 -2.51 11.20
N ASN A 79 -6.40 -1.60 10.62
CA ASN A 79 -5.04 -1.30 11.05
C ASN A 79 -4.73 0.21 11.05
N ALA A 80 -3.69 0.60 11.77
CA ALA A 80 -3.31 2.00 11.94
C ALA A 80 -2.84 2.66 10.62
N SER A 81 -2.26 1.90 9.68
CA SER A 81 -1.85 2.41 8.37
C SER A 81 -3.07 2.85 7.57
N SER A 82 -4.03 1.95 7.39
CA SER A 82 -5.28 2.22 6.72
C SER A 82 -6.03 3.38 7.40
N ALA A 83 -6.10 3.41 8.73
CA ALA A 83 -6.81 4.48 9.44
C ALA A 83 -6.24 5.87 9.12
N ARG A 84 -4.92 5.97 9.00
CA ARG A 84 -4.23 7.22 8.61
C ARG A 84 -4.44 7.56 7.13
N GLU A 85 -4.25 6.57 6.26
CA GLU A 85 -4.32 6.71 4.79
C GLU A 85 -5.68 7.23 4.32
N GLN A 86 -6.79 6.73 4.89
CA GLN A 86 -8.16 7.16 4.55
C GLN A 86 -8.83 8.04 5.62
N SER A 87 -8.02 8.77 6.41
CA SER A 87 -8.52 9.65 7.49
C SER A 87 -9.52 10.72 7.00
N ALA A 88 -9.32 11.27 5.79
CA ALA A 88 -10.25 12.24 5.19
C ALA A 88 -11.61 11.64 4.78
N VAL A 89 -11.68 10.31 4.62
CA VAL A 89 -12.93 9.61 4.32
C VAL A 89 -13.77 9.41 5.58
N ALA A 90 -13.11 9.22 6.73
CA ALA A 90 -13.78 9.04 8.02
C ALA A 90 -14.59 10.28 8.46
N SER A 91 -14.22 11.48 7.99
CA SER A 91 -14.92 12.74 8.25
C SER A 91 -15.86 13.18 7.12
N ALA A 92 -16.03 12.38 6.06
CA ALA A 92 -16.86 12.72 4.93
C ALA A 92 -18.36 12.65 5.24
N GLY A 93 -19.16 13.47 4.56
CA GLY A 93 -20.62 13.44 4.67
C GLY A 93 -21.23 12.12 4.21
N ASP A 94 -22.39 11.78 4.75
CA ASP A 94 -23.04 10.48 4.52
C ASP A 94 -23.35 10.20 3.04
N ASP A 95 -23.66 11.22 2.24
CA ASP A 95 -23.87 11.09 0.79
C ASP A 95 -22.62 10.55 0.07
N VAL A 96 -21.46 11.17 0.32
CA VAL A 96 -20.19 10.76 -0.29
C VAL A 96 -19.81 9.35 0.14
N ARG A 97 -20.03 9.01 1.42
CA ARG A 97 -19.78 7.66 1.95
C ARG A 97 -20.70 6.61 1.32
N ALA A 98 -21.98 6.93 1.12
CA ALA A 98 -22.93 6.04 0.46
C ALA A 98 -22.54 5.80 -1.01
N ARG A 99 -22.14 6.85 -1.72
CA ARG A 99 -21.68 6.77 -3.12
C ARG A 99 -20.36 6.00 -3.25
N LEU A 100 -19.41 6.20 -2.32
CA LEU A 100 -18.20 5.38 -2.25
C LEU A 100 -18.55 3.90 -2.03
N ARG A 101 -19.48 3.58 -1.13
CA ARG A 101 -19.91 2.19 -0.92
C ARG A 101 -20.47 1.57 -2.19
N ALA A 102 -21.42 2.24 -2.84
CA ALA A 102 -22.01 1.77 -4.08
C ALA A 102 -20.97 1.60 -5.20
N GLY A 103 -20.04 2.56 -5.34
CA GLY A 103 -18.98 2.48 -6.34
C GLY A 103 -17.98 1.35 -6.06
N ASN A 104 -17.65 1.06 -4.80
CA ASN A 104 -16.79 -0.08 -4.44
C ASN A 104 -17.46 -1.40 -4.84
N GLU A 105 -18.77 -1.55 -4.57
CA GLU A 105 -19.53 -2.74 -4.95
C GLU A 105 -19.55 -2.94 -6.47
N GLU A 106 -19.81 -1.87 -7.24
CA GLU A 106 -19.78 -1.92 -8.71
C GLU A 106 -18.38 -2.26 -9.24
N TYR A 107 -17.35 -1.67 -8.64
CA TYR A 107 -15.95 -1.92 -9.03
C TYR A 107 -15.56 -3.37 -8.79
N GLU A 108 -15.90 -3.94 -7.63
CA GLU A 108 -15.63 -5.35 -7.31
C GLU A 108 -16.39 -6.30 -8.24
N GLN A 109 -17.65 -5.99 -8.56
CA GLN A 109 -18.42 -6.78 -9.53
C GLN A 109 -17.77 -6.76 -10.92
N LYS A 110 -17.20 -5.63 -11.33
CA LYS A 110 -16.59 -5.48 -12.66
C LYS A 110 -15.20 -6.12 -12.75
N PHE A 111 -14.34 -5.86 -11.77
CA PHE A 111 -12.92 -6.21 -11.84
C PHE A 111 -12.52 -7.41 -10.97
N GLY A 112 -13.41 -7.87 -10.07
CA GLY A 112 -13.16 -9.05 -9.24
C GLY A 112 -12.22 -8.83 -8.07
N HIS A 113 -11.87 -7.57 -7.77
CA HIS A 113 -11.00 -7.19 -6.65
C HIS A 113 -11.40 -5.82 -6.10
N VAL A 114 -10.93 -5.52 -4.88
CA VAL A 114 -11.20 -4.24 -4.20
C VAL A 114 -10.70 -3.04 -5.02
N TYR A 115 -11.38 -1.91 -4.87
CA TYR A 115 -10.89 -0.62 -5.35
C TYR A 115 -9.70 -0.19 -4.50
N LEU A 116 -8.50 -0.36 -5.05
CA LEU A 116 -7.25 0.05 -4.41
C LEU A 116 -6.79 1.40 -4.96
N VAL A 117 -6.54 2.36 -4.07
CA VAL A 117 -6.01 3.69 -4.38
C VAL A 117 -5.19 4.21 -3.20
N CYS A 118 -4.08 4.89 -3.49
CA CYS A 118 -3.31 5.62 -2.49
C CYS A 118 -4.12 6.83 -1.99
N ALA A 119 -4.79 6.65 -0.86
CA ALA A 119 -5.72 7.63 -0.30
C ALA A 119 -5.04 8.82 0.39
N SER A 120 -3.79 8.67 0.80
CA SER A 120 -3.04 9.69 1.55
C SER A 120 -3.05 11.05 0.85
N GLY A 121 -3.54 12.08 1.56
CA GLY A 121 -3.61 13.45 1.08
C GLY A 121 -4.79 13.75 0.14
N ARG A 122 -5.65 12.78 -0.16
CA ARG A 122 -6.85 12.95 -1.00
C ARG A 122 -8.12 13.07 -0.16
N SER A 123 -9.02 13.93 -0.59
CA SER A 123 -10.36 14.06 -0.04
C SER A 123 -11.25 12.88 -0.46
N ALA A 124 -12.33 12.65 0.29
CA ALA A 124 -13.31 11.61 -0.06
C ALA A 124 -13.97 11.84 -1.43
N GLN A 125 -14.17 13.10 -1.83
CA GLN A 125 -14.73 13.45 -3.14
C GLN A 125 -13.75 13.11 -4.26
N GLU A 126 -12.47 13.44 -4.12
CA GLU A 126 -11.45 13.06 -5.11
C GLU A 126 -11.34 11.54 -5.25
N LEU A 127 -11.42 10.79 -4.15
CA LEU A 127 -11.38 9.33 -4.19
C LEU A 127 -12.62 8.73 -4.89
N LEU A 128 -13.79 9.36 -4.72
CA LEU A 128 -15.01 8.99 -5.42
C LEU A 128 -14.94 9.30 -6.92
N ASP A 129 -14.37 10.44 -7.29
CA ASP A 129 -14.20 10.83 -8.70
C ASP A 129 -13.19 9.91 -9.41
N VAL A 130 -12.10 9.54 -8.74
CA VAL A 130 -11.14 8.54 -9.24
C VAL A 130 -11.80 7.18 -9.42
N LEU A 131 -12.63 6.75 -8.45
CA LEU A 131 -13.38 5.50 -8.51
C LEU A 131 -14.28 5.46 -9.76
N HIS A 132 -15.11 6.49 -9.96
CA HIS A 132 -15.99 6.56 -11.12
C HIS A 132 -15.22 6.65 -12.45
N GLY A 133 -14.09 7.37 -12.49
CA GLY A 133 -13.23 7.41 -13.67
C GLY A 133 -12.68 6.02 -14.03
N ARG A 134 -12.24 5.26 -13.03
CA ARG A 134 -11.65 3.92 -13.22
C ARG A 134 -12.67 2.85 -13.57
N LEU A 135 -13.94 3.03 -13.23
CA LEU A 135 -15.03 2.17 -13.73
C LEU A 135 -15.16 2.21 -15.25
N GLY A 136 -14.61 3.20 -15.95
CA GLY A 136 -14.54 3.23 -17.41
C GLY A 136 -13.45 2.35 -18.04
N ASN A 137 -12.48 1.87 -17.26
CA ASN A 137 -11.32 1.15 -17.78
C ASN A 137 -11.66 -0.29 -18.21
N ASP A 138 -10.84 -0.82 -19.12
CA ASP A 138 -10.74 -2.26 -19.35
C ASP A 138 -9.92 -2.93 -18.23
N ALA A 139 -10.07 -4.25 -18.07
CA ALA A 139 -9.44 -5.00 -16.98
C ALA A 139 -7.90 -4.98 -17.01
N VAL A 140 -7.29 -4.94 -18.20
CA VAL A 140 -5.82 -4.93 -18.34
C VAL A 140 -5.25 -3.59 -17.91
N THR A 141 -5.87 -2.50 -18.35
CA THR A 141 -5.52 -1.13 -17.94
C THR A 141 -5.70 -0.97 -16.43
N GLU A 142 -6.82 -1.43 -15.90
CA GLU A 142 -7.14 -1.30 -14.48
C GLU A 142 -6.18 -2.08 -13.59
N ARG A 143 -5.78 -3.29 -14.01
CA ARG A 143 -4.81 -4.08 -13.26
C ARG A 143 -3.43 -3.43 -13.20
N LYS A 144 -3.01 -2.72 -14.26
CA LYS A 144 -1.77 -1.92 -14.24
C LYS A 144 -1.87 -0.75 -13.27
N ILE A 145 -3.00 -0.05 -13.26
CA ILE A 145 -3.24 1.06 -12.31
C ILE A 145 -3.21 0.53 -10.87
N LEU A 146 -3.84 -0.61 -10.60
CA LEU A 146 -3.83 -1.24 -9.28
C LEU A 146 -2.39 -1.49 -8.78
N ARG A 147 -1.50 -2.03 -9.63
CA ARG A 147 -0.10 -2.25 -9.25
C ARG A 147 0.63 -0.95 -8.93
N THR A 148 0.39 0.10 -9.72
CA THR A 148 0.95 1.44 -9.46
C THR A 148 0.46 2.02 -8.13
N GLU A 149 -0.83 1.90 -7.82
CA GLU A 149 -1.41 2.37 -6.56
C GLU A 149 -0.88 1.56 -5.37
N LEU A 150 -0.71 0.24 -5.53
CA LEU A 150 -0.11 -0.63 -4.51
C LEU A 150 1.36 -0.26 -4.24
N ALA A 151 2.14 0.04 -5.28
CA ALA A 151 3.52 0.52 -5.14
C ALA A 151 3.58 1.83 -4.33
N ALA A 152 2.70 2.78 -4.66
CA ALA A 152 2.61 4.06 -3.95
C ALA A 152 2.26 3.87 -2.45
N ILE A 153 1.31 2.99 -2.13
CA ILE A 153 0.96 2.67 -0.75
C ILE A 153 2.13 2.01 -0.01
N ASN A 154 2.76 1.00 -0.62
CA ASN A 154 3.91 0.31 -0.03
C ASN A 154 5.05 1.29 0.27
N ARG A 155 5.34 2.22 -0.65
CA ARG A 155 6.37 3.23 -0.47
C ARG A 155 6.08 4.16 0.71
N LEU A 156 4.86 4.68 0.84
CA LEU A 156 4.47 5.51 1.99
C LEU A 156 4.63 4.76 3.32
N ARG A 157 4.27 3.47 3.33
CA ARG A 157 4.40 2.62 4.52
C ARG A 157 5.87 2.34 4.85
N LEU A 158 6.72 2.12 3.86
CA LEU A 158 8.17 1.95 4.02
C LEU A 158 8.84 3.22 4.54
N GLU A 159 8.49 4.39 4.00
CA GLU A 159 9.01 5.69 4.47
C GLU A 159 8.70 5.89 5.96
N ARG A 160 7.47 5.57 6.37
CA ARG A 160 7.08 5.62 7.78
C ARG A 160 7.80 4.58 8.61
N LEU A 161 7.91 3.34 8.13
CA LEU A 161 8.62 2.26 8.82
C LEU A 161 10.06 2.67 9.15
N LEU A 162 10.79 3.23 8.18
CA LEU A 162 12.15 3.71 8.41
C LEU A 162 12.19 4.88 9.40
N GLY A 163 11.21 5.77 9.38
CA GLY A 163 11.07 6.82 10.38
C GLY A 163 10.89 6.26 11.79
N GLU A 164 9.95 5.33 11.96
CA GLU A 164 9.63 4.70 13.24
C GLU A 164 10.80 3.88 13.81
N ILE A 165 11.53 3.13 12.98
CA ILE A 165 12.74 2.40 13.39
C ILE A 165 13.82 3.38 13.87
N GLY A 166 14.08 4.44 13.09
CA GLY A 166 15.13 5.42 13.42
C GLY A 166 14.82 6.26 14.66
N ASP A 167 13.54 6.43 14.98
CA ASP A 167 13.08 7.14 16.18
C ASP A 167 13.10 6.24 17.43
N GLY A 168 12.96 4.92 17.28
CA GLY A 168 13.00 3.94 18.37
C GLY A 168 14.40 3.66 18.92
N GLU A 169 15.47 4.07 18.21
CA GLU A 169 16.86 4.02 18.69
C GLU A 169 17.30 5.30 19.43
N ARG A 170 16.39 6.25 19.67
CA ARG A 170 16.66 7.49 20.43
C ARG A 170 16.32 7.39 21.92
#